data_AF-A0A8I1LX96-F1
#
_entry.id   AF-A0A8I1LX96-F1
#
_cell.length_a   1.000
_cell.length_b   1.000
_cell.length_c   1.000
_cell.angle_alpha   90.00
_cell.angle_beta   90.00
_cell.angle_gamma   90.00
#
_symmetry.space_group_name_H-M   'P 1'
#
loop_
_entity.id
_entity.type
_entity.pdbx_description
1 polymer ?
#
loop_
_entity_poly.entity_id
_entity_poly.type
_entity_poly.pdbx_seq_one_letter_code
_entity_poly.pdbx_strand_id
1 'polypeptide(L)'
;MDKLAIEFEGELRSKMIEAKKTCGYNPTRFNQMLSRYGGVETARRLIANAQKKENPAEGLSTLWAHRRLDLSMEASVCNPKYAPLFSEAEIRYCKEMLEKLI
;
A
#
# COMPACT_ATOMS: atom_id res chain seq x y z
N MET A 1 -9.18 -10.65 16.56
CA MET A 1 -8.48 -10.00 15.44
C MET A 1 -7.76 -8.78 15.98
N ASP A 2 -6.53 -8.54 15.52
CA ASP A 2 -5.73 -7.39 15.94
C ASP A 2 -6.41 -6.08 15.48
N LYS A 3 -6.71 -5.19 16.42
CA LYS A 3 -7.40 -3.92 16.17
C LYS A 3 -6.65 -3.06 15.14
N LEU A 4 -5.32 -3.04 15.20
CA LEU A 4 -4.49 -2.28 14.27
C LEU A 4 -4.58 -2.83 12.85
N ALA A 5 -4.66 -4.14 12.68
CA ALA A 5 -4.80 -4.76 11.37
C ALA A 5 -6.15 -4.42 10.71
N ILE A 6 -7.23 -4.36 11.49
CA ILE A 6 -8.56 -3.94 11.01
C ILE A 6 -8.53 -2.46 10.59
N GLU A 7 -7.96 -1.59 11.43
CA GLU A 7 -7.82 -0.17 11.11
C GLU A 7 -6.94 0.06 9.88
N PHE A 8 -5.87 -0.72 9.72
CA PHE A 8 -5.00 -0.66 8.55
C PHE A 8 -5.76 -1.06 7.27
N GLU A 9 -6.51 -2.16 7.29
CA GLU A 9 -7.34 -2.55 6.16
C GLU A 9 -8.39 -1.48 5.81
N GLY A 10 -9.04 -0.90 6.84
CA GLY A 10 -9.97 0.20 6.66
C GLY A 10 -9.34 1.41 5.97
N GLU A 11 -8.14 1.81 6.39
CA GLU A 11 -7.40 2.90 5.75
C GLU A 11 -7.08 2.59 4.28
N LEU A 12 -6.60 1.38 3.97
CA LEU A 12 -6.32 0.97 2.60
C LEU A 12 -7.56 1.01 1.71
N ARG A 13 -8.73 0.60 2.24
CA ARG A 13 -10.00 0.67 1.51
C ARG A 13 -10.42 2.12 1.26
N SER A 14 -10.30 3.00 2.25
CA SER A 14 -10.61 4.42 2.11
C SER A 14 -9.70 5.10 1.08
N LYS A 15 -8.39 4.87 1.15
CA LYS A 15 -7.42 5.42 0.17
C LYS A 15 -7.68 4.90 -1.24
N MET A 16 -8.03 3.63 -1.38
CA MET A 16 -8.44 3.06 -2.66
C MET A 16 -9.67 3.75 -3.26
N ILE A 17 -10.71 4.00 -2.45
CA ILE A 17 -11.92 4.71 -2.89
C ILE A 17 -11.57 6.14 -3.29
N GLU A 18 -10.71 6.81 -2.52
CA GLU A 18 -10.24 8.15 -2.84
C GLU A 18 -9.44 8.17 -4.15
N ALA A 19 -8.52 7.23 -4.35
CA ALA A 19 -7.73 7.11 -5.57
C ALA A 19 -8.63 6.90 -6.80
N LYS A 20 -9.70 6.11 -6.66
CA LYS A 20 -10.70 5.97 -7.72
C LYS A 20 -11.42 7.27 -8.03
N LYS A 21 -11.77 8.06 -7.00
CA LYS A 21 -12.46 9.33 -7.16
C LYS A 21 -11.58 10.42 -7.74
N THR A 22 -10.33 10.54 -7.30
CA THR A 22 -9.45 11.67 -7.67
C THR A 22 -8.55 11.37 -8.85
N CYS A 23 -8.17 10.11 -9.05
CA CYS A 23 -7.24 9.69 -10.11
C CYS A 23 -7.94 8.90 -11.24
N GLY A 24 -9.21 8.52 -11.07
CA GLY A 24 -9.90 7.64 -12.03
C GLY A 24 -9.36 6.20 -12.04
N TYR A 25 -8.45 5.87 -11.12
CA TYR A 25 -7.78 4.57 -11.05
C TYR A 25 -8.61 3.56 -10.25
N ASN A 26 -8.98 2.43 -10.86
CA ASN A 26 -9.77 1.38 -10.22
C ASN A 26 -8.94 0.11 -9.94
N PRO A 27 -8.34 -0.05 -8.76
CA PRO A 27 -7.46 -1.18 -8.46
C PRO A 27 -8.24 -2.45 -8.06
N THR A 28 -8.90 -3.07 -9.05
CA THR A 28 -9.72 -4.28 -8.85
C THR A 28 -8.95 -5.43 -8.21
N ARG A 29 -7.69 -5.67 -8.65
CA ARG A 29 -6.82 -6.71 -8.09
C ARG A 29 -6.47 -6.44 -6.62
N PHE A 30 -6.21 -5.19 -6.25
CA PHE A 30 -5.93 -4.81 -4.87
C PHE A 30 -7.15 -5.06 -3.98
N ASN A 31 -8.35 -4.66 -4.43
CA ASN A 31 -9.59 -4.91 -3.70
C ASN A 31 -9.85 -6.42 -3.48
N GLN A 32 -9.60 -7.23 -4.51
CA GLN A 32 -9.71 -8.70 -4.39
C GLN A 32 -8.72 -9.25 -3.35
N MET A 33 -7.48 -8.74 -3.32
CA MET A 33 -6.49 -9.15 -2.33
C MET A 33 -6.91 -8.76 -0.91
N LEU A 34 -7.41 -7.53 -0.69
CA LEU A 34 -7.92 -7.09 0.61
C LEU A 34 -9.04 -8.00 1.10
N SER A 35 -10.00 -8.33 0.25
CA SER A 35 -11.11 -9.23 0.64
C SER A 35 -10.68 -10.67 0.89
N ARG A 36 -9.58 -11.13 0.28
CA ARG A 36 -9.10 -12.52 0.42
C ARG A 36 -8.11 -12.70 1.57
N TYR A 37 -7.25 -11.73 1.80
CA TYR A 37 -6.10 -11.85 2.70
C TYR A 37 -6.10 -10.82 3.84
N GLY A 38 -6.94 -9.79 3.75
CA GLY A 38 -6.90 -8.64 4.64
C GLY A 38 -5.79 -7.65 4.29
N GLY A 39 -5.78 -6.50 4.99
CA GLY A 39 -4.85 -5.40 4.70
C GLY A 39 -3.37 -5.77 4.84
N VAL A 40 -2.99 -6.31 6.00
CA VAL A 40 -1.57 -6.56 6.34
C VAL A 40 -0.94 -7.59 5.41
N GLU A 41 -1.59 -8.74 5.22
CA GLU A 41 -1.08 -9.81 4.36
C GLU A 41 -1.05 -9.38 2.88
N THR A 42 -2.01 -8.56 2.44
CA THR A 42 -1.97 -7.94 1.10
C THR A 42 -0.73 -7.07 0.93
N ALA A 43 -0.44 -6.19 1.90
CA ALA A 43 0.75 -5.34 1.88
C ALA A 43 2.03 -6.16 1.81
N ARG A 44 2.21 -7.16 2.70
CA ARG A 44 3.41 -8.03 2.70
C ARG A 44 3.61 -8.73 1.37
N ARG A 45 2.54 -9.27 0.78
CA ARG A 45 2.61 -9.95 -0.53
C ARG A 45 3.03 -8.99 -1.64
N LEU A 46 2.54 -7.76 -1.64
CA LEU A 46 2.91 -6.77 -2.65
C LEU A 46 4.36 -6.33 -2.48
N ILE A 47 4.80 -6.06 -1.25
CA ILE A 47 6.20 -5.74 -0.93
C ILE A 47 7.14 -6.86 -1.38
N ALA A 48 6.86 -8.10 -0.98
CA ALA A 48 7.68 -9.25 -1.35
C ALA A 48 7.73 -9.48 -2.87
N ASN A 49 6.63 -9.21 -3.59
CA ASN A 49 6.61 -9.30 -5.04
C ASN A 49 7.39 -8.16 -5.71
N ALA A 50 7.31 -6.94 -5.18
CA ALA A 50 8.03 -5.79 -5.69
C ALA A 50 9.55 -5.95 -5.48
N GLN A 51 9.97 -6.48 -4.33
CA GLN A 51 11.36 -6.85 -4.06
C GLN A 51 11.90 -7.86 -5.07
N LYS A 52 11.11 -8.89 -5.41
CA LYS A 52 11.52 -9.93 -6.37
C LYS A 52 11.60 -9.44 -7.81
N LYS A 53 10.79 -8.45 -8.18
CA LYS A 53 10.68 -7.94 -9.56
C LYS A 53 11.50 -6.69 -9.82
N GLU A 54 12.11 -6.12 -8.78
CA GLU A 54 12.83 -4.84 -8.80
C GLU A 54 12.04 -3.70 -9.46
N ASN A 55 10.71 -3.78 -9.43
CA ASN A 55 9.82 -2.85 -10.12
C ASN A 55 8.61 -2.52 -9.22
N PRO A 56 8.21 -1.24 -9.11
CA PRO A 56 7.00 -0.85 -8.38
C PRO A 56 5.74 -1.55 -8.89
N ALA A 57 4.77 -1.71 -8.00
CA ALA A 57 3.44 -2.18 -8.38
C ALA A 57 2.78 -1.16 -9.33
N GLU A 58 2.05 -1.63 -10.33
CA GLU A 58 1.38 -0.74 -11.32
C GLU A 58 0.47 0.32 -10.66
N GLY A 59 -0.16 -0.03 -9.53
CA GLY A 59 -0.97 0.92 -8.77
C GLY A 59 -0.15 2.05 -8.16
N LEU A 60 1.09 1.80 -7.75
CA LEU A 60 1.99 2.83 -7.23
C LEU A 60 2.43 3.77 -8.34
N SER A 61 2.80 3.25 -9.51
CA SER A 61 3.16 4.08 -10.68
C SER A 61 2.00 4.97 -11.13
N THR A 62 0.76 4.46 -11.05
CA THR A 62 -0.44 5.25 -11.37
C THR A 62 -0.62 6.39 -10.36
N LEU A 63 -0.54 6.10 -9.06
CA LEU A 63 -0.66 7.12 -8.02
C LEU A 63 0.45 8.16 -8.10
N TRP A 64 1.66 7.75 -8.47
CA TRP A 64 2.78 8.65 -8.73
C TRP A 64 2.49 9.64 -9.84
N ALA A 65 1.97 9.18 -11.00
CA ALA A 65 1.61 10.04 -12.13
C ALA A 65 0.54 11.08 -11.75
N HIS A 66 -0.32 10.75 -10.79
CA HIS A 66 -1.33 11.66 -10.24
C HIS A 66 -0.85 12.51 -9.06
N ARG A 67 0.43 12.41 -8.66
CA ARG A 67 0.99 13.06 -7.46
C ARG A 67 0.22 12.74 -6.18
N ARG A 68 -0.33 11.53 -6.09
CA ARG A 68 -1.13 11.02 -4.95
C ARG A 68 -0.47 9.82 -4.27
N LEU A 69 0.86 9.87 -4.08
CA LEU A 69 1.60 8.84 -3.34
C LEU A 69 1.10 8.70 -1.89
N ASP A 70 0.46 9.72 -1.32
CA ASP A 70 -0.22 9.65 -0.03
C ASP A 70 -1.31 8.57 0.04
N LEU A 71 -1.93 8.25 -1.10
CA LEU A 71 -2.96 7.21 -1.23
C LEU A 71 -2.39 5.80 -1.41
N SER A 72 -1.07 5.67 -1.52
CA SER A 72 -0.42 4.38 -1.71
C SER A 72 -0.47 3.52 -0.45
N MET A 73 -0.36 2.20 -0.64
CA MET A 73 -0.23 1.25 0.45
C MET A 73 1.10 1.45 1.19
N GLU A 74 2.15 1.78 0.45
CA GLU A 74 3.48 2.07 0.95
C GLU A 74 3.48 3.25 1.92
N ALA A 75 2.76 4.33 1.59
CA ALA A 75 2.60 5.45 2.50
C ALA A 75 1.89 5.04 3.80
N SER A 76 0.92 4.13 3.74
CA SER A 76 0.29 3.56 4.93
C SER A 76 1.24 2.66 5.73
N VAL A 77 2.10 1.87 5.08
CA VAL A 77 3.12 1.04 5.76
C VAL A 77 4.17 1.90 6.45
N CYS A 78 4.55 3.03 5.86
CA CYS A 78 5.51 3.97 6.45
C CYS A 78 4.93 4.77 7.64
N ASN A 79 3.62 4.73 7.87
CA ASN A 79 2.99 5.44 8.97
C ASN A 79 3.40 4.80 10.32
N PRO A 80 4.00 5.56 11.26
CA PRO A 80 4.41 5.05 12.56
C PRO A 80 3.30 4.34 13.35
N LYS A 81 2.03 4.71 13.13
CA LYS A 81 0.86 4.07 13.71
C LYS A 81 0.81 2.56 13.43
N TYR A 82 1.22 2.15 12.23
CA TYR A 82 1.14 0.76 11.78
C TYR A 82 2.49 0.03 11.84
N ALA A 83 3.54 0.67 12.32
CA ALA A 83 4.87 0.07 12.45
C ALA A 83 4.87 -1.31 13.14
N PRO A 84 4.07 -1.57 14.20
CA PRO A 84 4.01 -2.90 14.84
C PRO A 84 3.51 -4.03 13.94
N LEU A 85 2.83 -3.73 12.82
CA LEU A 85 2.29 -4.73 11.89
C LEU A 85 3.33 -5.25 10.89
N PHE A 86 4.45 -4.54 10.75
CA PHE A 86 5.46 -4.75 9.72
C PHE A 86 6.86 -4.87 10.33
N SER A 87 7.74 -5.58 9.63
CA SER A 87 9.16 -5.60 9.96
C SER A 87 9.83 -4.28 9.57
N GLU A 88 10.93 -3.94 10.25
CA GLU A 88 11.76 -2.78 9.88
C GLU A 88 12.22 -2.83 8.43
N ALA A 89 12.48 -4.04 7.90
CA ALA A 89 12.90 -4.24 6.51
C ALA A 89 11.79 -3.87 5.52
N GLU A 90 10.53 -4.24 5.80
CA GLU A 90 9.37 -3.87 4.99
C GLU A 90 9.14 -2.35 5.03
N ILE A 91 9.20 -1.74 6.22
CA ILE A 91 9.02 -0.29 6.37
C ILE A 91 10.12 0.47 5.63
N ARG A 92 11.38 0.05 5.78
CA ARG A 92 12.53 0.66 5.10
C ARG A 92 12.39 0.55 3.58
N TYR A 93 12.02 -0.63 3.07
CA TYR A 93 11.80 -0.82 1.65
C TYR A 93 10.72 0.12 1.10
N CYS A 94 9.58 0.25 1.79
CA CYS A 94 8.53 1.19 1.39
C CYS A 94 9.01 2.64 1.40
N LYS A 95 9.80 3.06 2.39
CA LYS A 95 10.39 4.41 2.44
C LYS A 95 11.31 4.65 1.25
N GLU A 96 12.29 3.78 1.04
CA GLU A 96 13.24 3.89 -0.07
C GLU A 96 12.54 3.92 -1.43
N MET A 97 11.46 3.15 -1.58
CA MET A 97 10.68 3.12 -2.82
C MET A 97 9.90 4.43 -3.04
N LEU A 98 9.32 5.01 -1.98
CA LEU A 98 8.66 6.31 -2.06
C LEU A 98 9.67 7.43 -2.37
N GLU A 99 10.84 7.41 -1.75
CA GLU A 99 11.90 8.41 -1.98
C GLU A 99 12.43 8.38 -3.41
N LYS A 100 12.53 7.20 -4.04
CA LYS A 100 12.91 7.07 -5.46
C LYS A 100 11.89 7.66 -6.44
N LEU A 101 10.67 7.91 -5.98
CA LEU A 101 9.55 8.42 -6.77
C LEU A 101 9.25 9.90 -6.48
N ILE A 102 10.05 10.58 -5.66
CA ILE A 102 9.91 12.02 -5.38
C ILE A 102 10.97 12.78 -6.17
#